data_AF-A0A2T0FH05-F1
#
_entry.id   AF-A0A2T0FH05-F1
#
_cell.length_a   1.000
_cell.length_b   1.000
_cell.length_c   1.000
_cell.angle_alpha   90.00
_cell.angle_beta   90.00
_cell.angle_gamma   90.00
#
_symmetry.space_group_name_H-M   'P 1'
#
loop_
_entity.id
_entity.type
_entity.pdbx_description
1 polymer ?
#
loop_
_entity_poly.entity_id
_entity_poly.type
_entity_poly.pdbx_seq_one_letter_code
_entity_poly.pdbx_strand_id
1 'polypeptide(L)'
;MDRPARVQVSESELDKAGDVQHQPGQVYNIWYDKWAGGDRDPNAKRRRSPYKCNPEKDTGYTKGSKVKGSYFCLHFARGMCYKGEKCSFLHRLPTDTDVFAASVDCFGRDKFAHYRDDMSGVGSFLRENRTLFVGYLDKSKDSQRLVRRAFKQWGPIAKIKKMDTRGIYFVTFESEIYAQFAKEAMAHQTITGKETLVVRWASHDDDETADDRAVRTIKRLLEEPAAKVQPDLNQTEPAKETGLISSAARKKLKLRSVVTYSDSE
;
A
#
# COMPACT_ATOMS: atom_id res chain seq x y z
N MET A 1 7.71 -12.32 -16.35
CA MET A 1 6.37 -11.81 -16.71
C MET A 1 6.33 -11.84 -18.21
N ASP A 2 5.73 -12.88 -18.78
CA ASP A 2 6.09 -13.30 -20.14
C ASP A 2 5.06 -12.83 -21.18
N ARG A 3 4.01 -12.13 -20.73
CA ARG A 3 2.93 -11.61 -21.57
C ARG A 3 2.68 -10.12 -21.33
N PRO A 4 2.27 -9.37 -22.37
CA PRO A 4 1.92 -7.96 -22.25
C PRO A 4 0.66 -7.78 -21.40
N ALA A 5 0.55 -6.64 -20.72
CA ALA A 5 -0.67 -6.32 -19.98
C ALA A 5 -1.85 -6.08 -20.94
N ARG A 6 -2.98 -6.69 -20.62
CA ARG A 6 -4.20 -6.58 -21.44
C ARG A 6 -4.81 -5.18 -21.34
N VAL A 7 -5.38 -4.70 -22.44
CA VAL A 7 -6.27 -3.52 -22.43
C VAL A 7 -7.61 -3.92 -21.82
N GLN A 8 -7.99 -3.29 -20.70
CA GLN A 8 -9.19 -3.69 -19.94
C GLN A 8 -10.47 -3.13 -20.55
N VAL A 9 -10.42 -1.88 -20.99
CA VAL A 9 -11.56 -1.13 -21.54
C VAL A 9 -11.05 -0.34 -22.75
N SER A 10 -11.87 -0.21 -23.80
CA SER A 10 -11.53 0.64 -24.94
C SER A 10 -11.73 2.13 -24.61
N GLU A 11 -11.00 3.01 -25.29
CA GLU A 11 -11.13 4.46 -25.10
C GLU A 11 -12.58 4.93 -25.32
N SER A 12 -13.23 4.44 -26.38
CA SER A 12 -14.63 4.76 -26.70
C SER A 12 -15.65 4.34 -25.63
N GLU A 13 -15.36 3.30 -24.86
CA GLU A 13 -16.24 2.86 -23.76
C GLU A 13 -16.08 3.75 -22.52
N LEU A 14 -14.89 4.30 -22.30
CA LEU A 14 -14.66 5.25 -21.23
C LEU A 14 -15.34 6.59 -21.51
N ASP A 15 -15.28 7.07 -22.75
CA ASP A 15 -15.94 8.33 -23.15
C ASP A 15 -17.46 8.24 -22.92
N LYS A 16 -18.07 7.13 -23.32
CA LYS A 16 -19.50 6.85 -23.07
C LYS A 16 -19.82 6.75 -21.59
N ALA A 17 -18.92 6.21 -20.77
CA ALA A 17 -19.11 6.13 -19.33
C ALA A 17 -18.99 7.51 -18.64
N GLY A 18 -18.20 8.42 -19.21
CA GLY A 18 -18.05 9.81 -18.78
C GLY A 18 -19.29 10.67 -19.02
N ASP A 19 -19.96 10.50 -20.17
CA ASP A 19 -21.16 11.27 -20.51
C ASP A 19 -22.40 10.87 -19.69
N VAL A 20 -22.42 9.67 -19.11
CA VAL A 20 -23.53 9.15 -18.29
C VAL A 20 -23.37 9.51 -16.80
N GLN A 21 -22.54 10.51 -16.48
CA GLN A 21 -22.50 11.09 -15.14
C GLN A 21 -23.89 11.70 -14.86
N HIS A 22 -24.61 11.08 -13.93
CA HIS A 22 -25.90 11.58 -13.46
C HIS A 22 -25.72 13.04 -13.04
N GLN A 23 -26.54 13.96 -13.57
CA GLN A 23 -26.44 15.39 -13.32
C GLN A 23 -27.31 15.76 -12.10
N PRO A 24 -26.75 15.83 -10.87
CA PRO A 24 -27.57 16.03 -9.67
C PRO A 24 -27.93 17.51 -9.45
N GLY A 25 -27.65 18.42 -10.39
CA GLY A 25 -27.84 19.86 -10.20
C GLY A 25 -28.23 20.57 -11.50
N GLN A 26 -28.72 21.80 -11.35
CA GLN A 26 -29.18 22.62 -12.49
C GLN A 26 -28.09 23.50 -13.07
N VAL A 27 -27.10 23.89 -12.25
CA VAL A 27 -26.02 24.80 -12.66
C VAL A 27 -24.69 24.09 -12.56
N TYR A 28 -23.95 24.01 -13.67
CA TYR A 28 -22.60 23.46 -13.67
C TYR A 28 -21.59 24.49 -13.17
N ASN A 29 -20.88 24.16 -12.10
CA ASN A 29 -19.84 24.99 -11.53
C ASN A 29 -18.47 24.61 -12.12
N ILE A 30 -17.97 25.45 -13.02
CA ILE A 30 -16.72 25.25 -13.75
C ILE A 30 -15.50 25.17 -12.81
N TRP A 31 -15.48 25.95 -11.73
CA TRP A 31 -14.32 26.02 -10.81
C TRP A 31 -14.10 24.73 -10.01
N TYR A 32 -15.19 24.05 -9.66
CA TYR A 32 -15.14 22.82 -8.86
C TYR A 32 -15.44 21.56 -9.68
N ASP A 33 -15.66 21.72 -10.98
CA ASP A 33 -16.07 20.66 -11.93
C ASP A 33 -17.23 19.83 -11.38
N LYS A 34 -18.27 20.51 -10.88
CA LYS A 34 -19.41 19.90 -10.18
C LYS A 34 -20.71 20.61 -10.48
N TRP A 35 -21.79 19.85 -10.55
CA TRP A 35 -23.15 20.40 -10.59
C TRP A 35 -23.59 20.89 -9.21
N ALA A 36 -24.21 22.07 -9.20
CA ALA A 36 -24.75 22.75 -8.03
C ALA A 36 -26.28 22.87 -8.13
N GLY A 37 -26.94 22.96 -6.97
CA GLY A 37 -28.35 23.32 -6.89
C GLY A 37 -29.35 22.18 -7.16
N GLY A 38 -28.99 20.92 -6.92
CA GLY A 38 -30.00 19.85 -6.87
C GLY A 38 -29.79 18.89 -5.71
N ASP A 39 -30.72 17.95 -5.57
CA ASP A 39 -30.80 17.07 -4.41
C ASP A 39 -29.55 16.20 -4.29
N ARG A 40 -28.97 16.19 -3.09
CA ARG A 40 -27.88 15.27 -2.77
C ARG A 40 -28.46 13.86 -2.65
N ASP A 41 -28.40 13.09 -3.73
CA ASP A 41 -28.70 11.66 -3.67
C ASP A 41 -27.72 10.98 -2.69
N PRO A 42 -28.19 10.47 -1.54
CA PRO A 42 -27.33 9.80 -0.56
C PRO A 42 -26.72 8.50 -1.12
N ASN A 43 -27.31 7.92 -2.16
CA ASN A 43 -26.86 6.68 -2.79
C ASN A 43 -25.95 6.91 -4.01
N ALA A 44 -25.75 8.14 -4.48
CA ALA A 44 -24.85 8.43 -5.60
C ALA A 44 -23.41 7.91 -5.34
N LYS A 45 -22.96 7.96 -4.08
CA LYS A 45 -21.66 7.44 -3.65
C LYS A 45 -21.56 5.91 -3.62
N ARG A 46 -22.67 5.19 -3.79
CA ARG A 46 -22.76 3.73 -3.71
C ARG A 46 -23.07 3.09 -5.06
N ARG A 47 -22.98 3.83 -6.17
CA ARG A 47 -23.15 3.25 -7.51
C ARG A 47 -22.07 2.20 -7.74
N ARG A 48 -22.50 1.06 -8.31
CA ARG A 48 -21.62 -0.07 -8.64
C ARG A 48 -20.71 0.32 -9.79
N SER A 49 -19.42 0.01 -9.68
CA SER A 49 -18.51 0.11 -10.81
C SER A 49 -18.87 -0.95 -11.87
N PRO A 50 -18.99 -0.57 -13.15
CA PRO A 50 -19.20 -1.54 -14.24
C PRO A 50 -17.93 -2.37 -14.49
N TYR A 51 -16.76 -1.85 -14.11
CA TYR A 51 -15.46 -2.46 -14.37
C TYR A 51 -14.89 -3.12 -13.12
N LYS A 52 -14.16 -4.23 -13.31
CA LYS A 52 -13.47 -4.97 -12.25
C LYS A 52 -12.21 -5.64 -12.82
N CYS A 53 -11.07 -5.41 -12.19
CA CYS A 53 -9.81 -6.04 -12.58
C CYS A 53 -9.80 -7.54 -12.25
N ASN A 54 -9.29 -8.34 -13.18
CA ASN A 54 -8.95 -9.74 -12.94
C ASN A 54 -7.42 -9.90 -12.97
N PRO A 55 -6.75 -10.09 -11.82
CA PRO A 55 -5.29 -10.22 -11.75
C PRO A 55 -4.72 -11.31 -12.66
N GLU A 56 -5.40 -12.45 -12.82
CA GLU A 56 -4.93 -13.56 -13.64
C GLU A 56 -4.96 -13.26 -15.13
N LYS A 57 -5.86 -12.39 -15.59
CA LYS A 57 -6.03 -12.08 -17.02
C LYS A 57 -5.38 -10.77 -17.42
N ASP A 58 -5.39 -9.78 -16.54
CA ASP A 58 -5.03 -8.41 -16.88
C ASP A 58 -3.56 -8.08 -16.57
N THR A 59 -2.93 -8.84 -15.67
CA THR A 59 -1.53 -8.65 -15.28
C THR A 59 -0.57 -8.96 -16.44
N GLY A 60 0.40 -8.09 -16.67
CA GLY A 60 1.45 -8.30 -17.65
C GLY A 60 2.50 -7.21 -17.62
N TYR A 61 3.48 -7.29 -18.53
CA TYR A 61 4.49 -6.25 -18.64
C TYR A 61 3.91 -4.98 -19.27
N THR A 62 4.41 -3.82 -18.83
CA THR A 62 4.07 -2.49 -19.36
C THR A 62 5.33 -1.67 -19.63
N LYS A 63 5.18 -0.44 -20.15
CA LYS A 63 6.31 0.51 -20.21
C LYS A 63 6.87 0.82 -18.82
N GLY A 64 6.00 0.90 -17.81
CA GLY A 64 6.40 1.08 -16.41
C GLY A 64 7.29 -0.04 -15.88
N SER A 65 7.13 -1.27 -16.38
CA SER A 65 7.98 -2.40 -15.98
C SER A 65 9.45 -2.24 -16.38
N LYS A 66 9.75 -1.39 -17.38
CA LYS A 66 11.12 -1.10 -17.81
C LYS A 66 11.81 -0.06 -16.93
N VAL A 67 11.04 0.78 -16.25
CA VAL A 67 11.54 1.89 -15.42
C VAL A 67 11.51 1.47 -13.95
N LYS A 68 12.69 1.41 -13.31
CA LYS A 68 12.81 1.09 -11.87
C LYS A 68 12.15 2.18 -11.03
N GLY A 69 11.49 1.79 -9.95
CA GLY A 69 10.78 2.72 -9.05
C GLY A 69 9.45 3.23 -9.59
N SER A 70 8.89 2.59 -10.63
CA SER A 70 7.56 2.94 -11.14
C SER A 70 6.46 2.50 -10.17
N TYR A 71 5.38 3.27 -10.11
CA TYR A 71 4.21 2.99 -9.26
C TYR A 71 3.19 2.09 -9.96
N PHE A 72 2.25 1.55 -9.18
CA PHE A 72 1.12 0.79 -9.71
C PHE A 72 0.11 1.68 -10.42
N CYS A 73 -0.56 1.13 -11.44
CA CYS A 73 -1.60 1.85 -12.15
C CYS A 73 -2.92 1.83 -11.35
N LEU A 74 -3.44 3.00 -10.98
CA LEU A 74 -4.74 3.11 -10.30
C LEU A 74 -5.90 2.58 -11.17
N HIS A 75 -5.88 2.91 -12.46
CA HIS A 75 -6.89 2.45 -13.41
C HIS A 75 -6.85 0.94 -13.61
N PHE A 76 -5.66 0.32 -13.54
CA PHE A 76 -5.51 -1.13 -13.56
C PHE A 76 -6.19 -1.76 -12.36
N ALA A 77 -5.93 -1.27 -11.14
CA ALA A 77 -6.58 -1.76 -9.93
C ALA A 77 -8.11 -1.68 -10.03
N ARG A 78 -8.65 -0.58 -10.58
CA ARG A 78 -10.09 -0.37 -10.80
C ARG A 78 -10.68 -1.19 -11.97
N GLY A 79 -9.85 -1.78 -12.83
CA GLY A 79 -10.32 -2.57 -13.97
C GLY A 79 -10.63 -1.77 -15.23
N MET A 80 -10.15 -0.53 -15.34
CA MET A 80 -10.53 0.42 -16.39
C MET A 80 -9.35 1.01 -17.17
N CYS A 81 -8.18 0.36 -17.15
CA CYS A 81 -7.03 0.86 -17.89
C CYS A 81 -7.16 0.59 -19.40
N TYR A 82 -7.17 1.68 -20.18
CA TYR A 82 -7.23 1.64 -21.64
C TYR A 82 -5.85 1.52 -22.32
N LYS A 83 -4.75 1.79 -21.59
CA LYS A 83 -3.39 1.81 -22.16
C LYS A 83 -2.77 0.42 -22.30
N GLY A 84 -3.20 -0.56 -21.50
CA GLY A 84 -2.64 -1.92 -21.50
C GLY A 84 -1.11 -1.93 -21.39
N GLU A 85 -0.44 -2.63 -22.31
CA GLU A 85 1.03 -2.69 -22.45
C GLU A 85 1.70 -1.30 -22.51
N LYS A 86 1.06 -0.32 -23.16
CA LYS A 86 1.63 1.01 -23.34
C LYS A 86 1.56 1.88 -22.07
N CYS A 87 1.02 1.37 -20.97
CA CYS A 87 0.89 2.11 -19.71
C CYS A 87 2.26 2.43 -19.10
N SER A 88 2.44 3.66 -18.61
CA SER A 88 3.66 4.09 -17.91
C SER A 88 3.76 3.53 -16.49
N PHE A 89 2.67 2.97 -15.96
CA PHE A 89 2.59 2.42 -14.61
C PHE A 89 2.57 0.88 -14.64
N LEU A 90 2.82 0.25 -13.49
CA LEU A 90 2.88 -1.20 -13.36
C LEU A 90 1.46 -1.83 -13.40
N HIS A 91 1.31 -2.89 -14.18
CA HIS A 91 0.10 -3.73 -14.23
C HIS A 91 0.40 -5.12 -13.66
N ARG A 92 0.64 -5.19 -12.36
CA ARG A 92 0.80 -6.43 -11.60
C ARG A 92 0.37 -6.20 -10.17
N LEU A 93 0.20 -7.28 -9.42
CA LEU A 93 0.00 -7.18 -7.99
C LEU A 93 1.29 -6.72 -7.29
N PRO A 94 1.17 -5.99 -6.17
CA PRO A 94 2.29 -5.73 -5.29
C PRO A 94 2.96 -7.02 -4.82
N THR A 95 4.24 -6.91 -4.48
CA THR A 95 5.04 -7.97 -3.86
C THR A 95 5.85 -7.36 -2.71
N ASP A 96 6.37 -8.17 -1.80
CA ASP A 96 7.15 -7.66 -0.65
C ASP A 96 8.46 -6.98 -1.06
N THR A 97 8.91 -7.17 -2.30
CA THR A 97 10.08 -6.47 -2.87
C THR A 97 9.78 -5.02 -3.27
N ASP A 98 8.50 -4.66 -3.37
CA ASP A 98 8.06 -3.32 -3.74
C ASP A 98 8.03 -2.43 -2.50
N VAL A 99 9.10 -1.64 -2.32
CA VAL A 99 9.23 -0.71 -1.20
C VAL A 99 9.06 0.72 -1.72
N PHE A 100 8.14 1.46 -1.12
CA PHE A 100 7.91 2.88 -1.40
C PHE A 100 8.17 3.74 -0.17
N ALA A 101 8.37 5.04 -0.37
CA ALA A 101 8.50 6.00 0.71
C ALA A 101 7.21 6.05 1.55
N ALA A 102 7.34 6.20 2.87
CA ALA A 102 6.19 6.25 3.76
C ALA A 102 5.25 7.44 3.52
N SER A 103 5.68 8.49 2.82
CA SER A 103 4.85 9.63 2.42
C SER A 103 4.00 9.37 1.18
N VAL A 104 4.24 8.29 0.44
CA VAL A 104 3.62 8.02 -0.87
C VAL A 104 2.94 6.65 -0.86
N ASP A 105 1.77 6.58 -1.46
CA ASP A 105 1.00 5.35 -1.68
C ASP A 105 1.59 4.51 -2.82
N CYS A 106 1.24 3.23 -2.93
CA CYS A 106 1.70 2.33 -3.99
C CYS A 106 1.33 2.80 -5.40
N PHE A 107 0.36 3.71 -5.53
CA PHE A 107 -0.05 4.37 -6.77
C PHE A 107 0.69 5.69 -7.07
N GLY A 108 1.64 6.11 -6.24
CA GLY A 108 2.38 7.36 -6.44
C GLY A 108 1.65 8.62 -5.99
N ARG A 109 0.63 8.49 -5.13
CA ARG A 109 -0.13 9.61 -4.56
C ARG A 109 0.41 9.97 -3.17
N ASP A 110 0.47 11.26 -2.86
CA ASP A 110 0.90 11.70 -1.54
C ASP A 110 -0.13 11.32 -0.46
N LYS A 111 0.36 10.79 0.65
CA LYS A 111 -0.40 10.55 1.87
C LYS A 111 -0.51 11.85 2.69
N PHE A 112 -1.56 11.95 3.49
CA PHE A 112 -1.80 13.11 4.35
C PHE A 112 -1.29 12.87 5.77
N ALA A 113 -1.19 13.92 6.59
CA ALA A 113 -0.86 13.74 8.01
C ALA A 113 -1.99 13.03 8.75
N HIS A 114 -3.24 13.47 8.53
CA HIS A 114 -4.43 12.91 9.17
C HIS A 114 -5.34 12.19 8.16
N TYR A 115 -6.10 11.22 8.65
CA TYR A 115 -7.16 10.61 7.85
C TYR A 115 -8.30 11.61 7.64
N ARG A 116 -9.08 11.36 6.59
CA ARG A 116 -10.36 12.04 6.38
C ARG A 116 -11.39 11.54 7.40
N ASP A 117 -12.37 12.36 7.73
CA ASP A 117 -13.45 12.01 8.67
C ASP A 117 -14.23 10.74 8.27
N ASP A 118 -14.36 10.50 6.97
CA ASP A 118 -15.04 9.32 6.42
C ASP A 118 -14.11 8.13 6.19
N MET A 119 -12.86 8.20 6.65
CA MET A 119 -11.79 7.20 6.49
C MET A 119 -11.56 6.77 5.03
N SER A 120 -11.96 7.61 4.08
CA SER A 120 -11.71 7.42 2.65
C SER A 120 -10.34 7.98 2.24
N GLY A 121 -10.02 7.94 0.94
CA GLY A 121 -8.80 8.56 0.39
C GLY A 121 -7.54 7.72 0.55
N VAL A 122 -6.37 8.35 0.49
CA VAL A 122 -5.07 7.68 0.39
C VAL A 122 -4.62 7.10 1.74
N GLY A 123 -4.89 7.80 2.85
CA GLY A 123 -4.50 7.40 4.19
C GLY A 123 -3.51 8.37 4.82
N SER A 124 -2.96 7.99 5.97
CA SER A 124 -2.00 8.79 6.72
C SER A 124 -0.57 8.26 6.55
N PHE A 125 0.44 9.13 6.49
CA PHE A 125 1.85 8.73 6.59
C PHE A 125 2.34 8.61 8.04
N LEU A 126 1.63 9.20 9.01
CA LEU A 126 1.99 9.12 10.43
C LEU A 126 1.74 7.72 11.02
N ARG A 127 0.83 6.96 10.41
CA ARG A 127 0.44 5.63 10.87
C ARG A 127 0.33 4.66 9.71
N GLU A 128 1.11 3.59 9.77
CA GLU A 128 0.94 2.45 8.88
C GLU A 128 -0.38 1.74 9.20
N ASN A 129 -1.26 1.60 8.20
CA ASN A 129 -2.53 0.89 8.37
C ASN A 129 -2.67 -0.22 7.34
N ARG A 130 -2.75 -1.45 7.84
CA ARG A 130 -2.88 -2.65 7.01
C ARG A 130 -4.30 -3.22 7.02
N THR A 131 -5.21 -2.58 7.75
CA THR A 131 -6.56 -3.06 7.98
C THR A 131 -7.58 -2.23 7.20
N LEU A 132 -8.40 -2.92 6.42
CA LEU A 132 -9.52 -2.32 5.69
C LEU A 132 -10.84 -2.64 6.38
N PHE A 133 -11.64 -1.59 6.55
CA PHE A 133 -13.06 -1.70 6.85
C PHE A 133 -13.81 -2.07 5.58
N VAL A 134 -14.58 -3.16 5.62
CA VAL A 134 -15.46 -3.61 4.55
C VAL A 134 -16.87 -3.71 5.11
N GLY A 135 -17.73 -2.79 4.71
CA GLY A 135 -19.12 -2.72 5.18
C GLY A 135 -20.13 -3.01 4.07
N TYR A 136 -21.40 -3.08 4.49
CA TYR A 136 -22.57 -3.26 3.62
C TYR A 136 -22.52 -4.59 2.86
N LEU A 137 -22.33 -5.68 3.62
CA LEU A 137 -22.61 -7.01 3.14
C LEU A 137 -23.83 -7.58 3.88
N ASP A 138 -24.62 -8.33 3.12
CA ASP A 138 -25.64 -9.23 3.66
C ASP A 138 -25.10 -10.07 4.83
N LYS A 139 -25.90 -10.17 5.90
CA LYS A 139 -25.59 -10.94 7.13
C LYS A 139 -25.60 -12.47 6.93
N SER A 140 -25.53 -12.95 5.68
CA SER A 140 -25.52 -14.36 5.35
C SER A 140 -24.36 -15.09 6.05
N LYS A 141 -24.55 -16.36 6.42
CA LYS A 141 -23.53 -17.17 7.12
C LYS A 141 -22.25 -17.39 6.27
N ASP A 142 -22.37 -17.38 4.95
CA ASP A 142 -21.25 -17.62 4.02
C ASP A 142 -20.44 -16.37 3.65
N SER A 143 -20.84 -15.20 4.13
CA SER A 143 -20.25 -13.90 3.81
C SER A 143 -18.75 -13.82 4.13
N GLN A 144 -18.28 -14.36 5.26
CA GLN A 144 -16.86 -14.34 5.61
C GLN A 144 -15.99 -15.12 4.62
N ARG A 145 -16.48 -16.28 4.15
CA ARG A 145 -15.79 -17.10 3.15
C ARG A 145 -15.70 -16.34 1.81
N LEU A 146 -16.78 -15.65 1.43
CA LEU A 146 -16.84 -14.84 0.23
C LEU A 146 -15.89 -13.63 0.28
N VAL A 147 -15.86 -12.92 1.41
CA VAL A 147 -14.89 -11.83 1.66
C VAL A 147 -13.47 -12.37 1.55
N ARG A 148 -13.16 -13.49 2.21
CA ARG A 148 -11.82 -14.11 2.12
C ARG A 148 -11.44 -14.43 0.68
N ARG A 149 -12.34 -15.02 -0.10
CA ARG A 149 -12.11 -15.33 -1.52
C ARG A 149 -11.87 -14.05 -2.34
N ALA A 150 -12.66 -13.01 -2.12
CA ALA A 150 -12.59 -11.77 -2.88
C ALA A 150 -11.34 -10.95 -2.55
N PHE A 151 -10.87 -10.95 -1.31
CA PHE A 151 -9.70 -10.17 -0.89
C PHE A 151 -8.37 -10.92 -1.06
N LYS A 152 -8.37 -12.27 -0.99
CA LYS A 152 -7.15 -13.09 -1.10
C LYS A 152 -6.44 -12.90 -2.45
N GLN A 153 -7.18 -12.59 -3.51
CA GLN A 153 -6.61 -12.39 -4.84
C GLN A 153 -5.72 -11.13 -4.94
N TRP A 154 -5.79 -10.20 -3.99
CA TRP A 154 -5.05 -8.94 -4.02
C TRP A 154 -3.76 -8.95 -3.18
N GLY A 155 -3.60 -9.96 -2.32
CA GLY A 155 -2.43 -10.09 -1.45
C GLY A 155 -2.66 -11.05 -0.29
N PRO A 156 -1.59 -11.39 0.45
CA PRO A 156 -1.66 -12.25 1.62
C PRO A 156 -2.41 -11.58 2.77
N ILE A 157 -3.38 -12.32 3.34
CA ILE A 157 -4.25 -11.84 4.42
C ILE A 157 -3.76 -12.40 5.74
N ALA A 158 -3.45 -11.52 6.69
CA ALA A 158 -3.06 -11.88 8.05
C ALA A 158 -4.27 -12.29 8.91
N LYS A 159 -5.35 -11.50 8.88
CA LYS A 159 -6.54 -11.72 9.72
C LYS A 159 -7.81 -11.19 9.06
N ILE A 160 -8.93 -11.87 9.32
CA ILE A 160 -10.28 -11.36 9.00
C ILE A 160 -11.12 -11.42 10.28
N LYS A 161 -11.55 -10.26 10.77
CA LYS A 161 -12.48 -10.14 11.91
C LYS A 161 -13.87 -9.79 11.37
N LYS A 162 -14.88 -10.56 11.77
CA LYS A 162 -16.29 -10.29 11.45
C LYS A 162 -16.95 -9.61 12.64
N MET A 163 -17.75 -8.58 12.38
CA MET A 163 -18.61 -7.94 13.37
C MET A 163 -20.07 -8.28 13.03
N ASP A 164 -20.61 -9.28 13.73
CA ASP A 164 -21.88 -9.94 13.39
C ASP A 164 -23.10 -9.02 13.43
N THR A 165 -23.09 -8.00 14.29
CA THR A 165 -24.24 -7.10 14.47
C THR A 165 -24.51 -6.23 13.23
N ARG A 166 -23.48 -5.90 12.45
CA ARG A 166 -23.54 -4.85 11.42
C ARG A 166 -23.16 -5.30 10.00
N GLY A 167 -22.84 -6.58 9.77
CA GLY A 167 -22.38 -7.04 8.45
C GLY A 167 -21.07 -6.36 8.02
N ILE A 168 -20.21 -6.07 9.01
CA ILE A 168 -18.93 -5.37 8.84
C ILE A 168 -17.81 -6.40 8.99
N TYR A 169 -16.78 -6.25 8.15
CA TYR A 169 -15.57 -7.06 8.18
C TYR A 169 -14.36 -6.15 8.26
N PHE A 170 -13.38 -6.57 9.05
CA PHE A 170 -12.06 -5.97 9.08
C PHE A 170 -11.09 -6.97 8.47
N VAL A 171 -10.48 -6.57 7.35
CA VAL A 171 -9.52 -7.39 6.61
C VAL A 171 -8.13 -6.79 6.82
N THR A 172 -7.28 -7.50 7.55
CA THR A 172 -5.89 -7.10 7.80
C THR A 172 -4.97 -7.86 6.84
N PHE A 173 -4.23 -7.12 6.03
CA PHE A 173 -3.18 -7.65 5.17
C PHE A 173 -1.84 -7.76 5.91
N GLU A 174 -0.90 -8.52 5.35
CA GLU A 174 0.45 -8.64 5.93
C GLU A 174 1.25 -7.33 5.82
N SER A 175 1.06 -6.57 4.73
CA SER A 175 1.78 -5.32 4.43
C SER A 175 0.82 -4.21 3.98
N GLU A 176 1.18 -2.93 4.22
CA GLU A 176 0.35 -1.76 3.87
C GLU A 176 0.05 -1.70 2.35
N ILE A 177 1.04 -2.06 1.54
CA ILE A 177 0.98 -2.02 0.08
C ILE A 177 -0.19 -2.85 -0.50
N TYR A 178 -0.46 -4.02 0.09
CA TYR A 178 -1.58 -4.87 -0.32
C TYR A 178 -2.92 -4.26 0.08
N ALA A 179 -2.98 -3.63 1.27
CA ALA A 179 -4.19 -2.97 1.74
C ALA A 179 -4.53 -1.74 0.87
N GLN A 180 -3.53 -0.92 0.53
CA GLN A 180 -3.67 0.20 -0.40
C GLN A 180 -4.22 -0.26 -1.75
N PHE A 181 -3.62 -1.29 -2.34
CA PHE A 181 -4.02 -1.80 -3.64
C PHE A 181 -5.42 -2.43 -3.61
N ALA A 182 -5.69 -3.28 -2.62
CA ALA A 182 -6.97 -3.96 -2.46
C ALA A 182 -8.12 -2.98 -2.20
N LYS A 183 -7.86 -1.87 -1.48
CA LYS A 183 -8.86 -0.83 -1.23
C LYS A 183 -9.38 -0.23 -2.52
N GLU A 184 -8.50 0.21 -3.41
CA GLU A 184 -8.90 0.82 -4.68
C GLU A 184 -9.51 -0.22 -5.64
N ALA A 185 -9.03 -1.46 -5.62
CA ALA A 185 -9.53 -2.52 -6.48
C ALA A 185 -10.94 -3.02 -6.09
N MET A 186 -11.26 -3.02 -4.79
CA MET A 186 -12.54 -3.49 -4.25
C MET A 186 -13.55 -2.37 -3.98
N ALA A 187 -13.15 -1.09 -4.11
CA ALA A 187 -14.06 0.04 -3.99
C ALA A 187 -15.18 -0.04 -5.05
N HIS A 188 -16.42 0.20 -4.62
CA HIS A 188 -17.62 0.19 -5.49
C HIS A 188 -17.90 -1.15 -6.20
N GLN A 189 -17.27 -2.24 -5.74
CA GLN A 189 -17.51 -3.59 -6.27
C GLN A 189 -18.66 -4.28 -5.55
N THR A 190 -19.11 -5.40 -6.09
CA THR A 190 -20.07 -6.31 -5.45
C THR A 190 -19.45 -7.70 -5.29
N ILE A 191 -19.87 -8.43 -4.25
CA ILE A 191 -19.44 -9.83 -4.00
C ILE A 191 -20.58 -10.79 -4.32
N THR A 192 -21.78 -10.52 -3.81
CA THR A 192 -22.99 -11.34 -3.97
C THR A 192 -23.96 -10.75 -5.00
N GLY A 193 -23.55 -9.68 -5.71
CA GLY A 193 -24.32 -9.06 -6.79
C GLY A 193 -25.43 -8.08 -6.40
N LYS A 194 -25.89 -8.07 -5.13
CA LYS A 194 -26.96 -7.17 -4.66
C LYS A 194 -26.45 -5.81 -4.18
N GLU A 195 -25.46 -5.80 -3.30
CA GLU A 195 -24.98 -4.61 -2.61
C GLU A 195 -23.56 -4.24 -3.03
N THR A 196 -23.30 -2.93 -3.08
CA THR A 196 -21.98 -2.37 -3.32
C THR A 196 -21.22 -2.23 -2.02
N LEU A 197 -19.99 -2.73 -2.04
CA LEU A 197 -19.10 -2.68 -0.89
C LEU A 197 -18.66 -1.24 -0.63
N VAL A 198 -18.58 -0.89 0.65
CA VAL A 198 -17.84 0.28 1.11
C VAL A 198 -16.53 -0.19 1.71
N VAL A 199 -15.43 0.18 1.07
CA VAL A 199 -14.07 -0.15 1.52
C VAL A 199 -13.37 1.11 2.00
N ARG A 200 -12.97 1.13 3.27
CA ARG A 200 -12.36 2.30 3.94
C ARG A 200 -11.16 1.87 4.76
N TRP A 201 -10.35 2.83 5.17
CA TRP A 201 -9.34 2.58 6.18
C TRP A 201 -10.02 2.22 7.50
N ALA A 202 -9.52 1.20 8.19
CA ALA A 202 -10.00 0.92 9.53
C ALA A 202 -9.54 2.00 10.50
N SER A 203 -10.41 2.36 11.43
CA SER A 203 -10.03 3.11 12.62
C SER A 203 -9.15 2.25 13.53
N HIS A 204 -8.59 2.85 14.58
CA HIS A 204 -7.87 2.07 15.59
C HIS A 204 -8.83 1.01 16.17
N ASP A 205 -8.37 -0.23 16.22
CA ASP A 205 -9.08 -1.29 16.94
C ASP A 205 -8.68 -1.12 18.41
N ASP A 206 -9.57 -0.64 19.29
CA ASP A 206 -9.33 -0.49 20.73
C ASP A 206 -9.22 -1.85 21.48
N ASP A 207 -8.83 -2.91 20.77
CA ASP A 207 -8.68 -4.25 21.32
C ASP A 207 -7.30 -4.34 21.99
N GLU A 208 -7.24 -4.04 23.29
CA GLU A 208 -6.01 -4.06 24.11
C GLU A 208 -5.17 -5.34 23.88
N THR A 209 -5.84 -6.47 23.60
CA THR A 209 -5.16 -7.75 23.37
C THR A 209 -4.41 -7.85 22.03
N ALA A 210 -4.75 -6.99 21.06
CA ALA A 210 -4.07 -6.91 19.77
C ALA A 210 -2.80 -6.07 19.89
N ASP A 211 -2.86 -4.97 20.62
CA ASP A 211 -1.70 -4.11 20.89
C ASP A 211 -0.66 -4.84 21.73
N ASP A 212 -1.08 -5.53 22.80
CA ASP A 212 -0.19 -6.37 23.61
C ASP A 212 0.51 -7.47 22.79
N ARG A 213 -0.19 -8.06 21.83
CA ARG A 213 0.41 -9.06 20.93
C ARG A 213 1.40 -8.44 19.95
N ALA A 214 1.10 -7.26 19.42
CA ALA A 214 2.01 -6.52 18.54
C ALA A 214 3.28 -6.13 19.30
N VAL A 215 3.14 -5.58 20.51
CA VAL A 215 4.25 -5.24 21.41
C VAL A 215 5.08 -6.46 21.75
N ARG A 216 4.46 -7.60 22.11
CA ARG A 216 5.18 -8.86 22.36
C ARG A 216 5.94 -9.37 21.13
N THR A 217 5.36 -9.24 19.94
CA THR A 217 6.01 -9.65 18.69
C THR A 217 7.21 -8.77 18.37
N ILE A 218 7.07 -7.44 18.50
CA ILE A 218 8.17 -6.49 18.32
C ILE A 218 9.27 -6.78 19.34
N LYS A 219 8.91 -6.97 20.62
CA LYS A 219 9.86 -7.30 21.68
C LYS A 219 10.65 -8.57 21.35
N ARG A 220 9.99 -9.64 20.88
CA ARG A 220 10.67 -10.88 20.46
C ARG A 220 11.65 -10.64 19.30
N LEU A 221 11.24 -9.91 18.26
CA LEU A 221 12.10 -9.63 17.11
C LEU A 221 13.31 -8.75 17.49
N LEU A 222 13.15 -7.84 18.45
CA LEU A 222 14.26 -7.03 18.99
C LEU A 222 15.19 -7.83 19.90
N GLU A 223 14.72 -8.90 20.54
CA GLU A 223 15.51 -9.79 21.40
C GLU A 223 16.26 -10.89 20.62
N GLU A 224 15.79 -11.23 19.41
CA GLU A 224 16.40 -12.26 18.54
C GLU A 224 17.77 -11.97 17.89
N PRO A 225 18.38 -10.75 17.87
CA PRO A 225 19.70 -10.55 17.27
C PRO A 225 20.89 -10.84 18.21
N ALA A 226 20.69 -11.18 19.49
CA ALA A 226 21.81 -11.41 20.43
C ALA A 226 22.33 -12.86 20.48
N ALA A 227 21.57 -13.84 19.99
CA ALA A 227 21.90 -15.26 20.21
C ALA A 227 22.74 -15.93 19.11
N LYS A 228 23.02 -15.25 17.98
CA LYS A 228 23.68 -15.86 16.81
C LYS A 228 25.00 -15.22 16.38
N VAL A 229 25.54 -14.28 17.16
CA VAL A 229 26.89 -13.72 16.92
C VAL A 229 27.75 -13.96 18.16
N GLN A 230 28.35 -15.14 18.25
CA GLN A 230 29.56 -15.30 19.07
C GLN A 230 30.75 -14.87 18.19
N PRO A 231 31.49 -13.81 18.55
CA PRO A 231 32.75 -13.54 17.91
C PRO A 231 33.77 -14.57 18.41
N ASP A 232 34.24 -15.43 17.52
CA ASP A 232 35.42 -16.26 17.74
C ASP A 232 36.66 -15.35 17.85
N LEU A 233 36.88 -14.83 19.04
CA LEU A 233 38.06 -14.04 19.41
C LEU A 233 38.80 -14.80 20.50
N ASN A 234 39.45 -15.92 20.15
CA ASN A 234 40.53 -16.44 21.01
C ASN A 234 41.46 -17.43 20.31
N GLN A 235 42.16 -17.02 19.25
CA GLN A 235 43.47 -17.59 18.89
C GLN A 235 44.41 -16.53 18.28
N THR A 236 45.05 -15.73 19.12
CA THR A 236 46.35 -15.13 18.77
C THR A 236 47.30 -15.29 19.94
N GLU A 237 48.33 -16.12 19.75
CA GLU A 237 49.43 -16.29 20.69
C GLU A 237 50.23 -14.98 20.82
N PRO A 238 50.81 -14.66 22.00
CA PRO A 238 51.64 -13.48 22.14
C PRO A 238 52.97 -13.67 21.41
N ALA A 239 53.17 -12.91 20.34
CA ALA A 239 54.45 -12.79 19.65
C ALA A 239 55.51 -12.21 20.60
N LYS A 240 56.60 -12.96 20.80
CA LYS A 240 57.77 -12.55 21.57
C LYS A 240 58.47 -11.38 20.87
N GLU A 241 58.55 -10.23 21.55
CA GLU A 241 59.49 -9.16 21.21
C GLU A 241 60.92 -9.67 21.39
N THR A 242 61.65 -9.80 20.27
CA THR A 242 63.11 -9.69 20.29
C THR A 242 63.49 -8.64 19.27
N GLY A 243 64.00 -7.53 19.77
CA GLY A 243 64.49 -6.44 18.94
C GLY A 243 65.74 -6.86 18.18
N LEU A 244 65.79 -6.51 16.89
CA LEU A 244 67.05 -6.21 16.22
C LEU A 244 66.81 -5.08 15.21
N ILE A 245 67.65 -4.08 15.32
CA ILE A 245 67.73 -2.84 14.55
C ILE A 245 68.05 -3.17 13.08
N SER A 246 67.37 -2.54 12.11
CA SER A 246 68.09 -1.89 11.00
C SER A 246 67.24 -0.82 10.31
N SER A 247 67.94 0.28 10.04
CA SER A 247 67.51 1.51 9.40
C SER A 247 67.22 1.33 7.91
N ALA A 248 65.99 1.58 7.48
CA ALA A 248 65.70 2.12 6.15
C ALA A 248 64.24 2.59 6.05
N ALA A 249 64.03 3.69 5.31
CA ALA A 249 62.74 4.19 4.85
C ALA A 249 61.84 4.96 5.84
N ARG A 250 62.39 6.04 6.38
CA ARG A 250 61.63 7.30 6.52
C ARG A 250 61.07 7.70 5.13
N LYS A 251 59.75 7.68 4.94
CA LYS A 251 59.06 8.66 4.07
C LYS A 251 57.54 8.66 4.24
N LYS A 252 57.07 9.75 4.84
CA LYS A 252 55.88 10.54 4.51
C LYS A 252 54.54 9.80 4.35
N LEU A 253 53.64 10.01 5.32
CA LEU A 253 52.35 10.70 5.08
C LEU A 253 51.58 10.90 6.40
N LYS A 254 51.59 12.12 6.94
CA LYS A 254 50.43 12.76 7.59
C LYS A 254 50.78 14.21 7.90
N LEU A 255 50.43 15.08 6.96
CA LEU A 255 50.22 16.49 7.21
C LEU A 255 48.75 16.66 7.64
N ARG A 256 48.57 17.30 8.80
CA ARG A 256 47.42 18.13 9.19
C ARG A 256 46.05 17.46 9.41
N SER A 257 45.79 17.18 10.69
CA SER A 257 44.50 17.47 11.32
C SER A 257 44.49 18.91 11.88
N VAL A 258 43.32 19.36 12.32
CA VAL A 258 42.97 20.55 13.10
C VAL A 258 42.40 21.73 12.29
N VAL A 259 41.06 21.78 12.25
CA VAL A 259 40.30 23.02 12.44
C VAL A 259 39.19 22.69 13.45
N THR A 260 39.34 23.19 14.67
CA THR A 260 38.30 23.21 15.71
C THR A 260 37.68 24.60 15.78
N TYR A 261 36.37 24.63 15.96
CA TYR A 261 35.52 25.78 16.24
C TYR A 261 36.02 26.63 17.43
N SER A 262 35.79 27.94 17.37
CA SER A 262 35.83 28.85 18.52
C SER A 262 34.62 29.77 18.48
N ASP A 263 33.61 29.45 19.30
CA ASP A 263 32.59 30.39 19.78
C ASP A 263 33.08 30.99 21.10
N SER A 264 33.13 32.32 21.21
CA SER A 264 32.86 33.13 22.42
C SER A 264 33.28 34.60 22.20
N GLU A 265 32.29 35.48 22.05
CA GLU A 265 31.98 36.63 22.93
C GLU A 265 30.84 37.48 22.32
#